data_AF-A0A2Z2P9V4-F1
#
_entry.id   AF-A0A2Z2P9V4-F1
#
_cell.length_a   1.000
_cell.length_b   1.000
_cell.length_c   1.000
_cell.angle_alpha   90.00
_cell.angle_beta   90.00
_cell.angle_gamma   90.00
#
_symmetry.space_group_name_H-M   'P 1'
#
loop_
_entity.id
_entity.type
_entity.pdbx_description
1 polymer ?
#
loop_
_entity_poly.entity_id
_entity_poly.type
_entity_poly.pdbx_seq_one_letter_code
_entity_poly.pdbx_strand_id
1 'polypeptide(L)'
;MTNTFSLPRSGKLAILLSALVYTGASFGVATSGAPLNAAGAPYYSATLAAPASETRAVADGVAWACKDATCVANKTTARPLRVCRGLNRKFGEIATFKVDGQDITAEELAKCNG
;
A
#
# COMPACT_ATOMS: atom_id res chain seq x y z
N MET A 1 33.44 22.62 -58.36
CA MET A 1 32.20 22.42 -59.14
C MET A 1 31.93 20.93 -59.25
N THR A 2 30.65 20.55 -59.23
CA THR A 2 30.05 19.21 -59.42
C THR A 2 30.22 18.15 -58.32
N ASN A 3 29.16 18.07 -57.49
CA ASN A 3 28.71 16.91 -56.71
C ASN A 3 28.57 15.65 -57.59
N THR A 4 28.99 14.49 -57.06
CA THR A 4 28.52 13.17 -57.52
C THR A 4 27.68 12.57 -56.40
N PHE A 5 26.37 12.51 -56.60
CA PHE A 5 25.46 11.71 -55.79
C PHE A 5 25.51 10.27 -56.29
N SER A 6 25.85 9.32 -55.42
CA SER A 6 25.52 7.91 -55.61
C SER A 6 24.82 7.42 -54.36
N LEU A 7 23.52 7.16 -54.50
CA LEU A 7 22.61 6.76 -53.43
C LEU A 7 23.07 5.46 -52.76
N PRO A 8 23.03 5.39 -51.41
CA PRO A 8 23.40 4.19 -50.68
C PRO A 8 22.30 3.13 -50.79
N ARG A 9 22.69 1.97 -51.35
CA ARG A 9 22.21 0.59 -51.17
C ARG A 9 20.98 0.41 -50.25
N SER A 10 19.86 1.01 -50.63
CA SER A 10 18.52 0.76 -50.12
C SER A 10 18.11 -0.66 -50.49
N GLY A 11 18.06 -1.57 -49.51
CA GLY A 11 17.47 -2.90 -49.77
C GLY A 11 17.76 -4.01 -48.76
N LYS A 12 18.62 -3.83 -47.74
CA LYS A 12 18.96 -4.95 -46.83
C LYS A 12 19.06 -4.64 -45.33
N LEU A 13 18.64 -3.46 -44.87
CA LEU A 13 18.54 -3.15 -43.44
C LEU A 13 17.13 -2.67 -43.06
N ALA A 14 16.14 -3.15 -43.80
CA ALA A 14 14.74 -3.18 -43.38
C ALA A 14 14.50 -4.36 -42.41
N ILE A 15 15.33 -4.50 -41.37
CA ILE A 15 15.04 -5.25 -40.16
C ILE A 15 15.84 -4.54 -39.07
N LEU A 16 15.12 -3.95 -38.12
CA LEU A 16 15.50 -3.46 -36.78
C LEU A 16 14.69 -2.18 -36.48
N LEU A 17 13.39 -2.26 -36.77
CA LEU A 17 12.35 -1.55 -36.04
C LEU A 17 12.36 -2.09 -34.61
N SER A 18 13.01 -1.38 -33.70
CA SER A 18 12.82 -1.59 -32.25
C SER A 18 12.49 -0.25 -31.63
N ALA A 19 11.30 0.25 -31.97
CA ALA A 19 10.60 1.24 -31.18
C ALA A 19 10.34 0.63 -29.79
N LEU A 20 11.08 1.07 -28.78
CA LEU A 20 10.69 0.93 -27.38
C LEU A 20 10.77 2.30 -26.73
N VAL A 21 9.85 3.14 -27.19
CA VAL A 21 9.27 4.22 -26.39
C VAL A 21 8.65 3.54 -25.16
N TYR A 22 9.35 3.56 -24.03
CA TYR A 22 8.79 3.09 -22.76
C TYR A 22 7.82 4.15 -22.23
N THR A 23 6.64 4.16 -22.83
CA THR A 23 5.40 4.66 -22.24
C THR A 23 4.82 3.57 -21.34
N GLY A 24 4.32 3.92 -20.16
CA GLY A 24 3.44 3.05 -19.38
C GLY A 24 3.56 3.33 -17.89
N ALA A 25 2.89 4.36 -17.37
CA ALA A 25 1.53 4.27 -16.86
C ALA A 25 1.44 3.59 -15.48
N SER A 26 1.29 4.43 -14.46
CA SER A 26 0.33 4.25 -13.35
C SER A 26 0.19 2.85 -12.76
N PHE A 27 0.90 2.59 -11.66
CA PHE A 27 0.44 1.64 -10.65
C PHE A 27 -0.65 2.29 -9.79
N GLY A 28 -1.80 2.54 -10.42
CA GLY A 28 -3.07 2.74 -9.74
C GLY A 28 -3.84 1.44 -9.78
N VAL A 29 -3.38 0.40 -9.08
CA VAL A 29 -4.19 -0.80 -8.87
C VAL A 29 -5.24 -0.44 -7.83
N ALA A 30 -6.39 0.04 -8.30
CA ALA A 30 -7.63 -0.07 -7.56
C ALA A 30 -7.90 -1.57 -7.41
N THR A 31 -7.56 -2.12 -6.24
CA THR A 31 -7.90 -3.50 -5.92
C THR A 31 -9.42 -3.58 -5.85
N SER A 32 -9.97 -4.35 -6.79
CA SER A 32 -11.35 -4.76 -6.87
C SER A 32 -11.84 -5.18 -5.49
N GLY A 33 -12.90 -4.54 -5.00
CA GLY A 33 -13.54 -4.90 -3.74
C GLY A 33 -13.91 -6.37 -3.74
N ALA A 34 -13.14 -7.18 -3.00
CA ALA A 34 -13.62 -8.48 -2.57
C ALA A 34 -14.92 -8.26 -1.76
N PRO A 35 -15.90 -9.18 -1.84
CA PRO A 35 -17.11 -9.06 -1.03
C PRO A 35 -16.68 -9.01 0.44
N LEU A 36 -16.85 -7.83 1.03
CA LEU A 36 -16.73 -7.64 2.47
C LEU A 36 -17.88 -8.45 3.05
N ASN A 37 -17.58 -9.67 3.51
CA ASN A 37 -18.51 -10.45 4.30
C ASN A 37 -18.92 -9.54 5.46
N ALA A 38 -20.19 -9.12 5.48
CA ALA A 38 -20.76 -8.17 6.42
C ALA A 38 -20.93 -8.78 7.83
N ALA A 39 -19.85 -9.35 8.38
CA ALA A 39 -19.57 -9.13 9.79
C ALA A 39 -19.34 -7.62 9.93
N GLY A 40 -20.01 -6.97 10.87
CA GLY A 40 -19.98 -5.51 11.01
C GLY A 40 -18.58 -4.92 10.87
N ALA A 41 -18.48 -3.70 10.33
CA ALA A 41 -17.20 -3.04 10.11
C ALA A 41 -16.33 -3.09 11.40
N PRO A 42 -15.04 -3.43 11.29
CA PRO A 42 -14.17 -3.48 12.45
C PRO A 42 -14.06 -2.09 13.08
N TYR A 43 -14.05 -2.03 14.42
CA TYR A 43 -13.96 -0.76 15.12
C TYR A 43 -12.58 -0.11 14.97
N TYR A 44 -11.51 -0.90 14.94
CA TYR A 44 -10.18 -0.43 14.60
C TYR A 44 -9.72 -1.04 13.29
N SER A 45 -9.15 -0.23 12.41
CA SER A 45 -8.46 -0.68 11.20
C SER A 45 -7.15 0.07 11.06
N ALA A 46 -6.07 -0.63 10.74
CA ALA A 46 -4.75 -0.06 10.57
C ALA A 46 -4.11 -0.61 9.29
N THR A 47 -3.39 0.25 8.59
CA THR A 47 -2.47 -0.17 7.53
C THR A 47 -1.04 0.00 8.04
N LEU A 48 -0.27 -1.07 8.02
CA LEU A 48 1.14 -1.10 8.38
C LEU A 48 2.00 -0.62 7.21
N ALA A 49 3.17 -0.04 7.49
CA ALA A 49 4.14 0.33 6.45
C ALA A 49 4.78 -0.91 5.77
N ALA A 50 4.85 -2.03 6.49
CA ALA A 50 5.31 -3.32 5.99
C ALA A 50 4.26 -4.41 6.26
N PRO A 51 4.20 -5.49 5.45
CA PRO A 51 3.27 -6.59 5.69
C PRO A 51 3.43 -7.19 7.09
N ALA A 52 2.31 -7.53 7.73
CA ALA A 52 2.31 -8.18 9.03
C ALA A 52 3.02 -9.54 8.95
N SER A 53 3.91 -9.81 9.90
CA SER A 53 4.58 -11.10 10.03
C SER A 53 3.65 -12.22 10.54
N GLU A 54 2.51 -11.86 11.12
CA GLU A 54 1.56 -12.77 11.76
C GLU A 54 0.13 -12.40 11.32
N THR A 55 -0.71 -13.40 11.04
CA THR A 55 -2.12 -13.17 10.66
C THR A 55 -3.04 -12.93 11.85
N ARG A 56 -2.61 -13.29 13.06
CA ARG A 56 -3.30 -13.06 14.33
C ARG A 56 -2.26 -12.69 15.38
N ALA A 57 -2.50 -11.60 16.10
CA ALA A 57 -1.59 -11.15 17.14
C ALA A 57 -2.35 -10.46 18.27
N VAL A 58 -1.73 -10.40 19.45
CA VAL A 58 -2.21 -9.57 20.55
C VAL A 58 -1.20 -8.47 20.80
N ALA A 59 -1.63 -7.22 20.66
CA ALA A 59 -0.80 -6.04 20.90
C ALA A 59 -1.42 -5.24 22.05
N ASP A 60 -0.69 -5.08 23.15
CA ASP A 60 -1.17 -4.39 24.36
C ASP A 60 -2.53 -4.90 24.90
N GLY A 61 -2.80 -6.21 24.76
CA GLY A 61 -4.06 -6.82 25.19
C GLY A 61 -5.22 -6.62 24.21
N VAL A 62 -4.97 -6.06 23.02
CA VAL A 62 -5.94 -5.99 21.92
C VAL A 62 -5.64 -7.10 20.93
N ALA A 63 -6.64 -7.93 20.63
CA ALA A 63 -6.54 -8.98 19.62
C ALA A 63 -6.75 -8.40 18.22
N TRP A 64 -5.77 -8.64 17.34
CA TRP A 64 -5.72 -8.19 15.96
C TRP A 64 -5.84 -9.36 14.99
N ALA A 65 -6.59 -9.13 13.92
CA ALA A 65 -6.60 -9.96 12.72
C ALA A 65 -5.90 -9.20 11.61
N CYS A 66 -4.81 -9.76 11.07
CA CYS A 66 -4.04 -9.13 10.03
C CYS A 66 -4.07 -9.96 8.75
N LYS A 67 -4.13 -9.26 7.62
CA LYS A 67 -3.97 -9.80 6.27
C LYS A 67 -3.09 -8.83 5.49
N ASP A 68 -1.95 -9.34 5.01
CA ASP A 68 -0.92 -8.51 4.38
C ASP A 68 -0.54 -7.34 5.32
N ALA A 69 -0.64 -6.09 4.86
CA ALA A 69 -0.38 -4.91 5.69
C ALA A 69 -1.63 -4.39 6.43
N THR A 70 -2.81 -5.01 6.27
CA THR A 70 -4.05 -4.54 6.90
C THR A 70 -4.35 -5.32 8.17
N CYS A 71 -4.47 -4.62 9.30
CA CYS A 71 -4.84 -5.19 10.58
C CYS A 71 -6.16 -4.59 11.09
N VAL A 72 -7.02 -5.43 11.67
CA VAL A 72 -8.33 -5.03 12.21
C VAL A 72 -8.54 -5.58 13.61
N ALA A 73 -9.27 -4.83 14.44
CA ALA A 73 -9.60 -5.22 15.82
C ALA A 73 -10.97 -4.71 16.27
N ASN A 74 -11.51 -5.37 17.30
CA ASN A 74 -12.75 -4.96 17.96
C ASN A 74 -12.54 -3.79 18.91
N LYS A 75 -13.63 -3.12 19.29
CA LYS A 75 -13.62 -2.04 20.29
C LYS A 75 -13.11 -2.55 21.64
N THR A 76 -12.30 -1.74 22.29
CA THR A 76 -11.82 -1.95 23.67
C THR A 76 -12.09 -0.70 24.51
N THR A 77 -11.89 -0.78 25.82
CA THR A 77 -11.98 0.34 26.77
C THR A 77 -10.74 1.25 26.73
N ALA A 78 -9.64 0.80 26.11
CA ALA A 78 -8.42 1.60 25.97
C ALA A 78 -8.61 2.77 24.98
N ARG A 79 -7.91 3.88 25.24
CA ARG A 79 -7.89 5.04 24.33
C ARG A 79 -7.28 4.65 22.97
N PRO A 80 -7.81 5.13 21.83
CA PRO A 80 -7.32 4.74 20.50
C PRO A 80 -5.82 4.92 20.28
N LEU A 81 -5.23 6.04 20.74
CA LEU A 81 -3.78 6.27 20.64
C LEU A 81 -2.94 5.21 21.36
N ARG A 82 -3.43 4.66 22.49
CA ARG A 82 -2.75 3.57 23.18
C ARG A 82 -2.78 2.29 22.35
N VAL A 83 -3.95 1.99 21.76
CA VAL A 83 -4.16 0.81 20.89
C VAL A 83 -3.25 0.89 19.66
N CYS A 84 -3.20 2.06 19.00
CA CYS A 84 -2.32 2.31 17.86
C CYS A 84 -0.84 2.14 18.23
N ARG A 85 -0.39 2.73 19.34
CA ARG A 85 1.00 2.60 19.79
C ARG A 85 1.37 1.16 20.18
N GLY A 86 0.44 0.41 20.77
CA GLY A 86 0.62 -1.01 21.03
C GLY A 86 0.85 -1.80 19.75
N LEU A 87 0.06 -1.52 18.70
CA LEU A 87 0.21 -2.12 17.38
C LEU A 87 1.56 -1.71 16.75
N ASN A 88 1.93 -0.43 16.82
CA ASN A 88 3.21 0.06 16.34
C ASN A 88 4.38 -0.71 16.97
N ARG A 89 4.39 -0.88 18.30
CA ARG A 89 5.47 -1.62 18.97
C ARG A 89 5.55 -3.09 18.55
N LYS A 90 4.45 -3.68 18.10
CA LYS A 90 4.38 -5.08 17.67
C LYS A 90 4.78 -5.27 16.20
N PHE A 91 4.38 -4.37 15.31
CA PHE A 91 4.54 -4.52 13.86
C PHE A 91 5.37 -3.44 13.15
N GLY A 92 5.79 -2.42 13.88
CA GLY A 92 6.53 -1.28 13.35
C GLY A 92 5.61 -0.12 12.91
N GLU A 93 6.10 0.66 11.96
CA GLU A 93 5.42 1.89 11.51
C GLU A 93 4.00 1.64 10.99
N ILE A 94 3.08 2.50 11.43
CA ILE A 94 1.68 2.51 11.03
C ILE A 94 1.48 3.61 9.99
N ALA A 95 1.08 3.22 8.78
CA ALA A 95 0.82 4.12 7.67
C ALA A 95 -0.53 4.83 7.79
N THR A 96 -1.57 4.12 8.26
CA THR A 96 -2.90 4.69 8.56
C THR A 96 -3.54 3.99 9.74
N PHE A 97 -4.37 4.73 10.49
CA PHE A 97 -5.13 4.18 11.61
C PHE A 97 -6.53 4.80 11.64
N LYS A 98 -7.55 3.95 11.71
CA LYS A 98 -8.96 4.30 11.71
C LYS A 98 -9.64 3.83 12.98
N VAL A 99 -10.55 4.67 13.48
CA VAL A 99 -11.43 4.40 14.61
C VAL A 99 -12.86 4.58 14.13
N ASP A 100 -13.66 3.52 14.24
CA ASP A 100 -15.06 3.49 13.81
C ASP A 100 -15.24 3.98 12.36
N GLY A 101 -14.30 3.59 11.49
CA GLY A 101 -14.25 3.99 10.08
C GLY A 101 -13.68 5.39 9.80
N GLN A 102 -13.35 6.18 10.82
CA GLN A 102 -12.78 7.52 10.67
C GLN A 102 -11.26 7.49 10.84
N ASP A 103 -10.52 8.09 9.91
CA ASP A 103 -9.07 8.28 10.04
C ASP A 103 -8.75 9.24 11.20
N ILE A 104 -7.70 8.91 11.97
CA ILE A 104 -7.12 9.83 12.94
C ILE A 104 -6.35 10.94 12.23
N THR A 105 -6.08 12.06 12.92
CA THR A 105 -5.33 13.16 12.29
C THR A 105 -3.86 12.79 12.06
N ALA A 106 -3.16 13.54 11.20
CA ALA A 106 -1.73 13.33 10.97
C ALA A 106 -0.90 13.51 12.25
N GLU A 107 -1.27 14.47 13.11
CA GLU A 107 -0.63 14.70 14.40
C GLU A 107 -0.86 13.53 15.36
N GLU A 108 -2.04 12.92 15.33
CA GLU A 108 -2.36 11.72 16.11
C GLU A 108 -1.61 10.49 15.58
N LEU A 109 -1.48 10.35 14.26
CA LEU A 109 -0.69 9.28 13.63
C LEU A 109 0.79 9.40 13.98
N ALA A 110 1.36 10.61 13.96
CA ALA A 110 2.72 10.85 14.42
C ALA A 110 2.91 10.43 15.89
N LYS A 111 1.99 10.83 16.78
CA LYS A 111 2.00 10.40 18.19
C LYS A 111 1.81 8.89 18.38
N CYS A 112 1.10 8.23 17.48
CA CYS A 112 0.97 6.78 17.48
C CYS A 112 2.31 6.10 17.19
N ASN A 113 3.04 6.61 16.18
CA ASN A 113 4.30 6.03 15.74
C ASN A 113 5.48 6.29 16.70
N GLY A 114 5.33 7.24 17.63
CA GLY A 114 6.30 7.49 18.69
C GLY A 114 6.98 8.83 18.51
#